data_AF-A0A7W1HKL1-F1
#
_entry.id   AF-A0A7W1HKL1-F1
#
_cell.length_a   1.000
_cell.length_b   1.000
_cell.length_c   1.000
_cell.angle_alpha   90.00
_cell.angle_beta   90.00
_cell.angle_gamma   90.00
#
_symmetry.space_group_name_H-M   'P 1'
#
loop_
_entity.id
_entity.type
_entity.pdbx_description
1 polymer ?
#
loop_
_entity_poly.entity_id
_entity_poly.type
_entity_poly.pdbx_seq_one_letter_code
_entity_poly.pdbx_strand_id
1 'polypeptide(L)'
;MVISNVGLHLRLRQATAFRRLDPQEVIVRAIGPSLPVTGPLADPVLELYDENGALIRSNDNWRSDQSEEIIATSLAPTDDSEAAIIATLSPALYTAIVRGVAETTGVALVEVYSLN
;
A
#
# COMPACT_ATOMS: atom_id res chain seq x y z
N MET A 1 2.04 1.55 -13.74
CA MET A 1 2.40 2.98 -13.57
C MET A 1 3.11 3.10 -12.24
N VAL A 2 4.45 3.15 -12.24
CA VAL A 2 5.25 3.29 -11.01
C VAL A 2 5.39 4.79 -10.78
N ILE A 3 4.73 5.32 -9.74
CA ILE A 3 4.90 6.72 -9.35
C ILE A 3 5.99 6.75 -8.29
N SER A 4 7.24 6.94 -8.72
CA SER A 4 8.34 7.24 -7.81
C SER A 4 8.23 8.69 -7.37
N ASN A 5 7.93 8.95 -6.10
CA ASN A 5 7.82 10.30 -5.55
C ASN A 5 9.04 10.61 -4.68
N VAL A 6 9.88 11.53 -5.16
CA VAL A 6 11.10 12.00 -4.49
C VAL A 6 10.73 13.09 -3.48
N GLY A 7 11.32 12.99 -2.28
CA GLY A 7 10.98 13.70 -1.04
C GLY A 7 10.55 15.16 -1.10
N LEU A 8 9.54 15.48 -0.27
CA LEU A 8 9.35 16.80 0.34
C LEU A 8 8.99 16.61 1.82
N HIS A 9 9.76 17.23 2.72
CA HIS A 9 9.57 17.20 4.18
C HIS A 9 8.32 17.99 4.60
N LEU A 10 7.15 17.37 4.47
CA LEU A 10 5.94 17.72 5.19
C LEU A 10 5.45 16.43 5.88
N ARG A 11 5.02 16.51 7.15
CA ARG A 11 4.47 15.39 7.94
C ARG A 11 3.10 14.95 7.39
N LEU A 12 3.03 14.57 6.13
CA LEU A 12 1.80 14.18 5.45
C LEU A 12 1.85 12.68 5.19
N ARG A 13 0.78 12.00 5.59
CA ARG A 13 0.49 10.63 5.15
C ARG A 13 0.57 10.62 3.62
N GLN A 14 1.29 9.67 3.03
CA GLN A 14 1.39 9.59 1.58
C GLN A 14 0.09 9.01 1.02
N ALA A 15 -0.64 9.80 0.24
CA ALA A 15 -1.87 9.37 -0.41
C ALA A 15 -1.63 9.16 -1.91
N THR A 16 -1.98 7.98 -2.41
CA THR A 16 -1.97 7.63 -3.83
C THR A 16 -3.40 7.36 -4.27
N ALA A 17 -3.95 8.24 -5.12
CA ALA A 17 -5.25 8.03 -5.73
C ALA A 17 -5.10 7.21 -7.02
N PHE A 18 -5.96 6.22 -7.22
CA PHE A 18 -6.00 5.42 -8.43
C PHE A 18 -7.44 5.08 -8.80
N ARG A 19 -7.72 4.97 -10.10
CA ARG A 19 -9.06 4.69 -10.62
C ARG A 19 -9.14 3.28 -11.18
N ARG A 20 -10.27 2.60 -10.98
CA ARG A 20 -10.68 1.40 -11.71
C ARG A 20 -11.76 1.75 -12.72
N LEU A 21 -11.72 1.11 -13.89
CA LEU A 21 -12.68 1.34 -14.98
C LEU A 21 -13.60 0.13 -15.19
N ASP A 22 -13.21 -1.01 -14.65
CA ASP A 22 -13.84 -2.32 -14.67
C ASP A 22 -13.64 -3.00 -13.30
N PRO A 23 -14.52 -3.96 -12.91
CA PRO A 23 -14.29 -4.77 -11.72
C PRO A 23 -12.96 -5.51 -11.82
N GLN A 24 -12.06 -5.26 -10.88
CA GLN A 24 -10.69 -5.76 -10.95
C GLN A 24 -10.21 -6.15 -9.55
N GLU A 25 -9.64 -7.36 -9.43
CA GLU A 25 -8.84 -7.72 -8.27
C GLU A 25 -7.48 -7.04 -8.35
N VAL A 26 -7.07 -6.40 -7.27
CA VAL A 26 -5.78 -5.70 -7.18
C VAL A 26 -5.03 -6.10 -5.93
N ILE A 27 -3.70 -5.96 -5.97
CA ILE A 27 -2.85 -5.88 -4.79
C ILE A 27 -2.30 -4.45 -4.65
N VAL A 28 -2.45 -3.89 -3.46
CA VAL A 28 -1.81 -2.63 -3.05
C VAL A 28 -0.73 -2.96 -2.03
N ARG A 29 0.48 -2.44 -2.21
CA ARG A 29 1.62 -2.67 -1.32
C ARG A 29 2.19 -1.37 -0.80
N ALA A 30 2.66 -1.39 0.45
CA ALA A 30 3.50 -0.35 1.02
C ALA A 30 4.87 -0.95 1.37
N ILE A 31 5.88 -0.60 0.57
CA ILE A 31 7.26 -1.08 0.70
C ILE A 31 8.07 -0.05 1.47
N GLY A 32 8.69 -0.47 2.56
CA GLY A 32 9.41 0.40 3.50
C GLY A 32 10.81 -0.15 3.75
N PRO A 33 10.99 -1.08 4.70
CA PRO A 33 12.29 -1.69 5.04
C PRO A 33 13.05 -2.26 3.83
N SER A 34 12.36 -2.79 2.83
CA SER A 34 12.99 -3.37 1.64
C SER A 34 13.51 -2.33 0.63
N LEU A 35 13.26 -1.04 0.84
CA LEU A 35 13.73 0.02 -0.07
C LEU A 35 15.24 0.28 0.10
N PRO A 36 16.03 0.31 -0.98
CA PRO A 36 17.45 0.62 -0.93
C PRO A 36 17.70 2.15 -0.85
N VAL A 37 17.14 2.80 0.16
CA VAL A 37 17.21 4.26 0.37
C VAL A 37 17.66 4.59 1.79
N THR A 38 18.12 5.81 2.02
CA THR A 38 18.38 6.30 3.37
C THR A 38 17.07 6.67 4.06
N GLY A 39 16.87 6.17 5.28
CA GLY A 39 15.68 6.45 6.10
C GLY A 39 14.39 5.84 5.56
N PRO A 40 14.34 4.53 5.25
CA PRO A 40 13.09 3.86 4.92
C PRO A 40 12.12 3.94 6.11
N LEU A 41 10.83 3.95 5.81
CA LEU A 41 9.80 3.80 6.84
C LEU A 41 9.86 2.37 7.37
N ALA A 42 10.23 2.21 8.64
CA ALA A 42 10.52 0.89 9.21
C ALA A 42 9.30 0.00 9.40
N ASP A 43 8.12 0.59 9.56
CA ASP A 43 6.87 -0.12 9.86
C ASP A 43 5.70 0.62 9.18
N PRO A 44 5.48 0.38 7.87
CA PRO A 44 4.41 1.00 7.10
C PRO A 44 3.04 0.41 7.43
N VAL A 45 2.09 1.29 7.79
CA VAL A 45 0.65 0.98 7.77
C VAL A 45 0.06 1.46 6.45
N LEU A 46 -0.63 0.55 5.77
CA LEU A 46 -1.38 0.80 4.55
C LEU A 46 -2.88 0.82 4.84
N GLU A 47 -3.56 1.90 4.45
CA GLU A 47 -5.00 2.09 4.55
C GLU A 47 -5.58 2.28 3.13
N LEU A 48 -6.61 1.52 2.74
CA LEU A 48 -7.29 1.64 1.46
C LEU A 48 -8.69 2.22 1.67
N TYR A 49 -9.02 3.27 0.92
CA TYR A 49 -10.28 4.00 1.00
C TYR A 49 -11.04 3.98 -0.34
N ASP A 50 -12.37 3.97 -0.25
CA ASP A 50 -13.26 4.13 -1.40
C ASP A 50 -13.42 5.60 -1.84
N GLU A 51 -14.23 5.84 -2.87
CA GLU A 51 -14.48 7.18 -3.41
C GLU A 51 -15.20 8.13 -2.44
N ASN A 52 -15.88 7.57 -1.43
CA ASN A 52 -16.58 8.33 -0.39
C ASN A 52 -15.68 8.57 0.84
N GLY A 53 -14.43 8.08 0.82
CA GLY A 53 -13.50 8.15 1.94
C GLY A 53 -13.80 7.15 3.06
N ALA A 54 -14.60 6.11 2.79
CA ALA A 54 -14.81 5.02 3.73
C ALA A 54 -13.62 4.06 3.68
N LEU A 55 -13.13 3.64 4.86
CA LEU A 55 -12.05 2.67 4.96
C LEU A 55 -12.54 1.30 4.47
N ILE A 56 -11.91 0.79 3.43
CA ILE A 56 -12.14 -0.56 2.90
C ILE A 56 -11.36 -1.58 3.73
N ARG A 57 -10.06 -1.33 3.92
CA ARG A 57 -9.15 -2.23 4.64
C ARG A 57 -7.90 -1.50 5.11
N SER A 58 -7.31 -1.97 6.21
CA SER A 58 -6.00 -1.54 6.70
C SER A 58 -5.12 -2.76 6.97
N ASN A 59 -3.82 -2.64 6.74
CA ASN A 59 -2.83 -3.67 7.05
C ASN A 59 -1.49 -3.02 7.40
N ASP A 60 -0.77 -3.57 8.37
CA ASP A 60 0.58 -3.15 8.77
C ASP A 60 1.60 -4.31 8.73
N ASN A 61 1.14 -5.54 8.48
CA ASN A 61 1.98 -6.72 8.33
C ASN A 61 1.30 -7.66 7.33
N TRP A 62 1.89 -7.86 6.16
CA TRP A 62 1.25 -8.57 5.05
C TRP A 62 0.93 -10.04 5.38
N ARG A 63 1.65 -10.63 6.34
CA ARG A 63 1.42 -12.00 6.80
C ARG A 63 0.24 -12.16 7.77
N SER A 64 -0.34 -11.07 8.29
CA SER A 64 -1.32 -11.14 9.38
C SER A 64 -2.72 -11.62 8.98
N ASP A 65 -3.10 -11.48 7.70
CA ASP A 65 -4.45 -11.77 7.23
C ASP A 65 -4.43 -12.51 5.89
N GLN A 66 -3.98 -11.85 4.81
CA GLN A 66 -4.08 -12.34 3.43
C GLN A 66 -2.81 -13.08 2.95
N SER A 67 -2.07 -13.72 3.86
CA SER A 67 -0.72 -14.21 3.57
C SER A 67 -0.65 -15.23 2.42
N GLU A 68 -1.56 -16.20 2.41
CA GLU A 68 -1.60 -17.25 1.38
C GLU A 68 -1.97 -16.68 0.01
N GLU A 69 -2.96 -15.79 -0.05
CA GLU A 69 -3.40 -15.08 -1.25
C GLU A 69 -2.28 -14.21 -1.82
N ILE A 70 -1.60 -13.45 -0.96
CA ILE A 70 -0.48 -12.58 -1.33
C ILE A 70 0.69 -13.43 -1.85
N ILE A 71 1.02 -14.56 -1.23
CA ILE A 71 2.05 -15.48 -1.74
C ILE A 71 1.68 -16.00 -3.14
N ALA A 72 0.42 -16.35 -3.36
CA ALA A 72 -0.05 -16.85 -4.66
C ALA A 72 0.14 -15.84 -5.80
N THR A 73 0.13 -14.53 -5.52
CA THR A 73 0.39 -13.50 -6.53
C THR A 73 1.83 -13.42 -7.02
N SER A 74 2.79 -14.05 -6.31
CA SER A 74 4.24 -13.81 -6.49
C SER A 74 4.67 -12.34 -6.30
N LEU A 75 3.82 -11.51 -5.69
CA LEU A 75 4.06 -10.10 -5.37
C LEU A 75 4.15 -9.87 -3.85
N ALA A 76 4.40 -10.91 -3.06
CA ALA A 76 4.60 -10.76 -1.62
C ALA A 76 5.74 -9.76 -1.31
N PRO A 77 5.53 -8.83 -0.35
CA PRO A 77 6.64 -8.06 0.20
C PRO A 77 7.73 -8.97 0.78
N THR A 78 8.96 -8.49 0.78
CA THR A 78 10.12 -9.30 1.23
C THR A 78 10.40 -9.18 2.71
N ASP A 79 9.92 -8.11 3.35
CA ASP A 79 9.98 -7.91 4.80
C ASP A 79 8.59 -8.13 5.42
N ASP A 80 8.52 -8.82 6.55
CA ASP A 80 7.25 -9.18 7.19
C ASP A 80 6.53 -7.97 7.81
N SER A 81 7.27 -6.89 8.11
CA SER A 81 6.73 -5.61 8.57
C SER A 81 6.20 -4.71 7.44
N GLU A 82 6.26 -5.17 6.19
CA GLU A 82 5.64 -4.44 5.08
C GLU A 82 4.15 -4.76 4.97
N ALA A 83 3.37 -3.82 4.43
CA ALA A 83 1.93 -3.98 4.31
C ALA A 83 1.50 -4.33 2.89
N ALA A 84 0.50 -5.18 2.79
CA ALA A 84 -0.17 -5.47 1.52
C ALA A 84 -1.66 -5.76 1.73
N ILE A 85 -2.45 -5.36 0.74
CA ILE A 85 -3.91 -5.54 0.70
C ILE A 85 -4.28 -6.10 -0.66
N ILE A 86 -4.98 -7.25 -0.69
CA ILE A 86 -5.71 -7.72 -1.88
C ILE A 86 -7.17 -7.33 -1.74
N ALA A 87 -7.73 -6.73 -2.79
CA ALA A 87 -9.14 -6.34 -2.84
C ALA A 87 -9.71 -6.40 -4.26
N THR A 88 -10.97 -6.86 -4.36
CA THR A 88 -11.77 -6.73 -5.58
C THR A 88 -12.47 -5.39 -5.56
N LEU A 89 -12.15 -4.55 -6.54
CA LEU A 89 -12.61 -3.17 -6.62
C LEU A 89 -13.54 -2.97 -7.81
N SER A 90 -14.70 -2.37 -7.58
CA SER A 90 -15.62 -1.93 -8.64
C SER A 90 -15.06 -0.71 -9.39
N PRO A 91 -15.63 -0.33 -10.54
CA PRO A 91 -15.25 0.90 -11.24
C PRO A 91 -15.53 2.15 -10.38
N ALA A 92 -14.48 2.69 -9.74
CA ALA A 92 -14.55 3.91 -8.93
C ALA A 92 -13.15 4.52 -8.75
N LEU A 93 -13.08 5.65 -8.04
CA LEU A 93 -11.82 6.21 -7.54
C LEU A 93 -11.51 5.63 -6.15
N TYR A 94 -10.23 5.32 -5.90
CA TYR A 94 -9.76 4.79 -4.64
C TYR A 94 -8.53 5.55 -4.17
N THR A 95 -8.29 5.56 -2.86
CA THR A 95 -7.10 6.18 -2.28
C THR A 95 -6.38 5.18 -1.37
N ALA A 96 -5.10 4.92 -1.65
CA ALA A 96 -4.21 4.24 -0.73
C ALA A 96 -3.44 5.28 0.09
N ILE A 97 -3.46 5.14 1.41
CA ILE A 97 -2.75 6.02 2.35
C ILE A 97 -1.71 5.21 3.09
N VAL A 98 -0.47 5.71 3.15
CA VAL A 98 0.62 5.15 3.95
C VAL A 98 1.03 6.09 5.06
N ARG A 99 1.23 5.51 6.24
CA ARG A 99 1.77 6.17 7.44
C ARG A 99 2.68 5.20 8.21
N GLY A 100 3.53 5.71 9.10
CA GLY A 100 4.24 4.87 10.05
C GLY A 100 3.37 4.41 11.22
N VAL A 101 3.68 3.24 11.77
CA VAL A 101 3.23 2.87 13.13
C VAL A 101 3.72 3.92 14.13
N ALA A 102 2.87 4.24 15.11
CA ALA A 102 3.13 5.27 16.12
C ALA A 102 3.57 6.64 15.54
N GLU A 103 3.06 7.00 14.36
CA GLU A 103 3.39 8.24 13.65
C GLU A 103 4.89 8.41 13.33
N THR A 104 5.62 7.30 13.22
CA THR A 104 6.99 7.32 12.71
C THR A 104 7.05 7.84 11.27
N THR A 105 8.20 8.39 10.92
CA THR A 105 8.45 9.01 9.61
C THR A 105 9.56 8.28 8.87
N GLY A 106 9.45 8.19 7.55
CA GLY A 106 10.45 7.59 6.68
C GLY A 106 9.97 7.60 5.24
N VAL A 107 10.78 7.04 4.35
CA VAL A 107 10.45 6.86 2.94
C VAL A 107 9.75 5.52 2.74
N ALA A 108 8.58 5.53 2.11
CA ALA A 108 7.89 4.31 1.66
C ALA A 108 7.51 4.46 0.19
N LEU A 109 7.27 3.34 -0.48
CA LEU A 109 6.77 3.25 -1.84
C LEU A 109 5.39 2.59 -1.82
N VAL A 110 4.42 3.23 -2.47
CA VAL A 110 3.10 2.63 -2.71
C VAL A 110 3.07 2.06 -4.11
N GLU A 111 2.67 0.80 -4.23
CA GLU A 111 2.51 0.12 -5.50
C GLU A 111 1.10 -0.46 -5.63
N VAL A 112 0.55 -0.42 -6.84
CA VAL A 112 -0.77 -0.98 -7.15
C VAL A 112 -0.64 -1.83 -8.41
N TYR A 113 -1.01 -3.11 -8.30
CA TYR A 113 -1.02 -4.06 -9.41
C TYR A 113 -2.41 -4.65 -9.60
N SER A 114 -2.84 -4.79 -10.85
CA SER A 114 -3.99 -5.65 -11.18
C SER A 114 -3.56 -7.11 -11.11
N LEU A 115 -4.43 -7.96 -10.55
CA LEU A 115 -4.30 -9.41 -10.54
C LEU A 115 -5.30 -9.98 -11.56
N ASN A 116 -4.81 -10.70 -12.57
CA ASN A 116 -5.62 -11.27 -13.66
C ASN A 116 -5.85 -12.76 -13.47
#